data_AF-A0A212JNF4-F1
#
_entry.id   AF-A0A212JNF4-F1
#
_cell.length_a   1.000
_cell.length_b   1.000
_cell.length_c   1.000
_cell.angle_alpha   90.00
_cell.angle_beta   90.00
_cell.angle_gamma   90.00
#
_symmetry.space_group_name_H-M   'P 1'
#
loop_
_entity.id
_entity.type
_entity.pdbx_description
1 polymer ?
#
loop_
_entity_poly.entity_id
_entity_poly.type
_entity_poly.pdbx_seq_one_letter_code
_entity_poly.pdbx_strand_id
1 'polypeptide(L)'
;MSAGTLSENVEVVIDYIMKKCLWQFHSRAWDRERQNEGIMTQTMQILCGEEPDIESPENRCYWVDAVMMARGLTSENPWLVNMGKDDIRELMAAAKTRLDFLTIHGSLNLELTDPKY
;
A
#
# COMPACT_ATOMS: atom_id res chain seq x y z
N MET A 1 16.89 -5.85 -12.12
CA MET A 1 17.64 -5.85 -10.85
C MET A 1 17.11 -6.99 -9.99
N SER A 2 17.96 -7.71 -9.27
CA SER A 2 17.54 -8.73 -8.31
C SER A 2 16.88 -8.08 -7.10
N ALA A 3 16.08 -8.84 -6.34
CA ALA A 3 15.51 -8.36 -5.08
C ALA A 3 16.64 -7.94 -4.11
N GLY A 4 16.47 -6.81 -3.43
CA GLY A 4 17.37 -6.36 -2.36
C GLY A 4 17.00 -6.99 -1.02
N THR A 5 17.57 -6.44 0.05
CA THR A 5 17.12 -6.73 1.43
C THR A 5 15.66 -6.30 1.64
N LEU A 6 15.00 -6.83 2.68
CA LEU A 6 13.63 -6.44 3.02
C LEU A 6 13.49 -4.92 3.17
N SER A 7 14.41 -4.27 3.87
CA SER A 7 14.39 -2.81 4.06
C SER A 7 14.53 -2.03 2.76
N GLU A 8 15.40 -2.46 1.85
CA GLU A 8 15.56 -1.80 0.54
C GLU A 8 14.30 -1.98 -0.31
N ASN A 9 13.72 -3.17 -0.31
CA ASN A 9 12.50 -3.47 -1.05
C ASN A 9 11.29 -2.71 -0.49
N VAL A 10 11.21 -2.51 0.84
CA VAL A 10 10.20 -1.64 1.47
C VAL A 10 10.31 -0.23 0.92
N GLU A 11 11.51 0.35 0.87
CA GLU A 11 11.69 1.71 0.36
C GLU A 11 11.37 1.82 -1.14
N VAL A 12 11.56 0.75 -1.92
CA VAL A 12 11.09 0.70 -3.32
C VAL A 12 9.56 0.79 -3.41
N VAL A 13 8.84 0.06 -2.56
CA VAL A 13 7.37 0.12 -2.51
C VAL A 13 6.91 1.52 -2.06
N ILE A 14 7.54 2.08 -1.02
CA ILE A 14 7.25 3.43 -0.52
C ILE A 14 7.51 4.49 -1.60
N ASP A 15 8.63 4.42 -2.31
CA ASP A 15 8.97 5.37 -3.37
C ASP A 15 7.90 5.36 -4.49
N TYR A 16 7.41 4.18 -4.87
CA TYR A 16 6.30 4.06 -5.82
C TYR A 16 5.03 4.75 -5.29
N ILE A 17 4.60 4.41 -4.06
CA ILE A 17 3.37 4.97 -3.45
C ILE A 17 3.48 6.50 -3.36
N MET A 18 4.59 7.01 -2.83
CA MET A 18 4.78 8.44 -2.60
C MET A 18 4.86 9.25 -3.90
N LYS A 19 5.24 8.63 -5.03
CA LYS A 19 5.29 9.29 -6.34
C LYS A 19 4.00 9.18 -7.14
N LYS A 20 3.22 8.11 -6.95
CA LYS A 20 2.15 7.73 -7.91
C LYS A 20 0.78 7.53 -7.28
N CYS A 21 0.68 7.46 -5.96
CA CYS A 21 -0.57 7.28 -5.25
C CYS A 21 -0.96 8.57 -4.52
N LEU A 22 -2.27 8.76 -4.32
CA LEU A 22 -2.82 9.89 -3.57
C LEU A 22 -3.70 9.47 -2.38
N TRP A 23 -4.17 8.22 -2.35
CA TRP A 23 -5.06 7.70 -1.31
C TRP A 23 -4.42 7.75 0.10
N GLN A 24 -3.10 7.67 0.22
CA GLN A 24 -2.38 7.81 1.49
C GLN A 24 -2.40 9.24 2.06
N PHE A 25 -2.86 10.23 1.28
CA PHE A 25 -2.90 11.64 1.67
C PHE A 25 -4.32 12.19 1.88
N HIS A 26 -5.29 11.34 2.19
CA HIS A 26 -6.63 11.78 2.61
C HIS A 26 -6.59 12.76 3.78
N SER A 27 -7.66 13.53 3.97
CA SER A 27 -7.66 14.69 4.86
C SER A 27 -7.56 14.34 6.36
N ARG A 28 -7.92 13.12 6.76
CA ARG A 28 -7.99 12.70 8.17
C ARG A 28 -7.24 11.41 8.42
N ALA A 29 -6.75 11.23 9.65
CA ALA A 29 -5.99 10.06 10.07
C ALA A 29 -6.79 8.77 9.84
N TRP A 30 -8.04 8.71 10.30
CA TRP A 30 -8.89 7.51 10.16
C TRP A 30 -9.20 7.16 8.70
N ASP A 31 -9.25 8.14 7.80
CA ASP A 31 -9.37 7.87 6.37
C ASP A 31 -8.07 7.27 5.82
N ARG A 32 -6.91 7.81 6.21
CA ARG A 32 -5.61 7.26 5.80
C ARG A 32 -5.43 5.85 6.34
N GLU A 33 -5.73 5.57 7.60
CA GLU A 33 -5.63 4.23 8.19
C GLU A 33 -6.49 3.22 7.43
N ARG A 34 -7.75 3.57 7.18
CA ARG A 34 -8.70 2.73 6.45
C ARG A 34 -8.28 2.51 5.00
N GLN A 35 -7.84 3.56 4.30
CA GLN A 35 -7.40 3.47 2.90
C GLN A 35 -6.10 2.68 2.76
N ASN A 36 -5.11 2.95 3.63
CA ASN A 36 -3.85 2.22 3.67
C ASN A 36 -4.10 0.74 3.96
N GLU A 37 -4.96 0.40 4.91
CA GLU A 37 -5.33 -1.00 5.20
C GLU A 37 -6.01 -1.66 3.99
N GLY A 38 -7.07 -1.06 3.46
CA GLY A 38 -7.82 -1.63 2.35
C GLY A 38 -6.97 -1.84 1.10
N ILE A 39 -6.26 -0.81 0.65
CA ILE A 39 -5.50 -0.85 -0.60
C ILE A 39 -4.25 -1.72 -0.48
N MET A 40 -3.51 -1.63 0.63
CA MET A 40 -2.30 -2.46 0.81
C MET A 40 -2.64 -3.94 0.93
N THR A 41 -3.71 -4.29 1.65
CA THR A 41 -4.16 -5.67 1.80
C THR A 41 -4.61 -6.26 0.48
N GLN A 42 -5.44 -5.54 -0.29
CA GLN A 42 -5.86 -6.04 -1.60
C GLN A 42 -4.72 -6.09 -2.62
N THR A 43 -3.77 -5.15 -2.57
CA THR A 43 -2.57 -5.20 -3.42
C THR A 43 -1.75 -6.46 -3.12
N MET A 44 -1.56 -6.77 -1.84
CA MET A 44 -0.85 -7.97 -1.39
C MET A 44 -1.55 -9.26 -1.83
N GLN A 45 -2.89 -9.32 -1.75
CA GLN A 45 -3.67 -10.44 -2.27
C GLN A 45 -3.45 -10.64 -3.78
N ILE A 46 -3.54 -9.56 -4.57
CA ILE A 46 -3.32 -9.61 -6.02
C ILE A 46 -1.90 -10.10 -6.35
N LEU A 47 -0.87 -9.59 -5.65
CA LEU A 47 0.52 -10.01 -5.83
C LEU A 47 0.74 -11.49 -5.44
N CYS A 48 -0.04 -11.99 -4.47
CA CYS A 48 -0.06 -13.41 -4.08
C CYS A 48 -0.89 -14.29 -5.03
N GLY A 49 -1.55 -13.72 -6.05
CA GLY A 49 -2.46 -14.43 -6.95
C GLY A 49 -3.78 -14.85 -6.30
N GLU A 50 -4.23 -14.11 -5.29
CA GLU A 50 -5.50 -14.28 -4.60
C GLU A 50 -6.55 -13.30 -5.14
N GLU A 51 -7.82 -13.60 -4.91
CA GLU A 51 -8.94 -12.73 -5.28
C GLU A 51 -9.35 -11.86 -4.09
N PRO A 52 -9.23 -10.52 -4.19
CA PRO A 52 -9.75 -9.61 -3.18
C PRO A 52 -11.28 -9.67 -3.07
N ASP A 53 -11.81 -9.41 -1.88
CA ASP A 53 -13.23 -9.15 -1.70
C ASP A 53 -13.62 -7.82 -2.38
N ILE A 54 -14.67 -7.87 -3.20
CA ILE A 54 -15.21 -6.73 -3.96
C ILE A 54 -16.74 -6.62 -3.84
N GLU A 55 -17.33 -7.23 -2.82
CA GLU A 55 -18.79 -7.25 -2.64
C GLU A 55 -19.35 -5.85 -2.35
N SER A 56 -18.67 -5.09 -1.49
CA SER A 56 -19.10 -3.74 -1.10
C SER A 56 -18.63 -2.66 -2.10
N PRO A 57 -19.35 -1.53 -2.22
CA PRO A 57 -18.87 -0.39 -2.99
C PRO A 57 -17.50 0.14 -2.54
N GLU A 58 -17.24 0.16 -1.24
CA GLU A 58 -15.97 0.60 -0.65
C GLU A 58 -14.83 -0.34 -1.05
N ASN A 59 -15.04 -1.65 -0.96
CA ASN A 59 -14.06 -2.66 -1.36
C ASN A 59 -13.74 -2.56 -2.86
N ARG A 60 -14.74 -2.24 -3.69
CA ARG A 60 -14.50 -1.95 -5.11
C ARG A 60 -13.64 -0.71 -5.33
N CYS A 61 -13.77 0.32 -4.49
CA CYS A 61 -12.89 1.49 -4.57
C CYS A 61 -11.44 1.13 -4.25
N TYR A 62 -11.20 0.38 -3.17
CA TYR A 62 -9.85 -0.09 -2.84
C TYR A 62 -9.26 -0.98 -3.93
N TRP A 63 -10.09 -1.85 -4.51
CA TRP A 63 -9.68 -2.79 -5.55
C TRP A 63 -9.11 -2.08 -6.78
N VAL A 64 -9.74 -0.98 -7.22
CA VAL A 64 -9.25 -0.24 -8.40
C VAL A 64 -7.84 0.29 -8.15
N ASP A 65 -7.59 0.92 -7.00
CA ASP A 65 -6.27 1.41 -6.62
C ASP A 65 -5.27 0.26 -6.44
N ALA A 66 -5.68 -0.84 -5.82
CA ALA A 66 -4.85 -2.02 -5.60
C ALA A 66 -4.42 -2.69 -6.91
N VAL A 67 -5.31 -2.81 -7.90
CA VAL A 67 -4.98 -3.34 -9.23
C VAL A 67 -3.95 -2.45 -9.93
N MET A 68 -4.12 -1.11 -9.86
CA MET A 68 -3.16 -0.20 -10.46
C MET A 68 -1.80 -0.27 -9.77
N MET A 69 -1.79 -0.31 -8.44
CA MET A 69 -0.56 -0.43 -7.66
C MET A 69 0.17 -1.74 -7.93
N ALA A 70 -0.53 -2.88 -7.91
CA ALA A 70 0.07 -4.19 -8.22
C ALA A 70 0.68 -4.21 -9.63
N ARG A 71 -0.04 -3.70 -10.64
CA ARG A 71 0.47 -3.61 -12.02
C ARG A 71 1.72 -2.74 -12.12
N GLY A 72 1.71 -1.56 -11.50
CA GLY A 72 2.84 -0.65 -11.55
C GLY A 72 4.06 -1.18 -10.81
N LEU A 73 3.87 -1.73 -9.61
CA LEU A 73 4.93 -2.38 -8.84
C LEU A 73 5.56 -3.52 -9.64
N THR A 74 4.76 -4.43 -10.20
CA THR A 74 5.28 -5.55 -11.01
C THR A 74 5.99 -5.07 -12.27
N SER A 75 5.47 -4.03 -12.94
CA SER A 75 6.08 -3.49 -14.16
C SER A 75 7.44 -2.84 -13.91
N GLU A 76 7.60 -2.13 -12.79
CA GLU A 76 8.83 -1.41 -12.46
C GLU A 76 9.82 -2.27 -11.69
N ASN A 77 9.32 -3.32 -11.03
CA ASN A 77 10.08 -4.22 -10.19
C ASN A 77 9.82 -5.69 -10.58
N PRO A 78 10.35 -6.16 -11.73
CA PRO A 78 10.10 -7.52 -12.21
C PRO A 78 10.51 -8.63 -11.23
N TRP A 79 11.37 -8.34 -10.25
CA TRP A 79 11.76 -9.28 -9.21
C TRP A 79 10.60 -9.69 -8.29
N LEU A 80 9.57 -8.84 -8.13
CA LEU A 80 8.38 -9.16 -7.32
C LEU A 80 7.66 -10.43 -7.80
N VAL A 81 7.65 -10.69 -9.11
CA VAL A 81 6.98 -11.87 -9.69
C VAL A 81 7.66 -13.18 -9.29
N ASN A 82 8.95 -13.12 -8.94
CA ASN A 82 9.74 -14.30 -8.58
C ASN A 82 9.79 -14.53 -7.06
N MET A 83 9.16 -13.66 -6.26
CA MET A 83 9.14 -13.83 -4.80
C MET A 83 8.17 -14.92 -4.37
N GLY A 84 8.49 -15.56 -3.24
CA GLY A 84 7.53 -16.41 -2.55
C GLY A 84 6.36 -15.59 -2.00
N LYS A 85 5.18 -16.20 -1.90
CA LYS A 85 3.99 -15.52 -1.35
C LYS A 85 4.22 -15.03 0.08
N ASP A 86 4.94 -15.79 0.89
CA ASP A 86 5.24 -15.41 2.28
C ASP A 86 6.17 -14.19 2.33
N ASP A 87 7.17 -14.13 1.46
CA ASP A 87 8.06 -12.96 1.33
C ASP A 87 7.29 -11.71 0.86
N ILE A 88 6.31 -11.88 -0.05
CA ILE A 88 5.43 -10.78 -0.50
C ILE A 88 4.60 -10.28 0.67
N ARG A 89 4.03 -11.18 1.48
CA ARG A 89 3.25 -10.78 2.66
C ARG A 89 4.10 -10.03 3.67
N GLU A 90 5.31 -10.50 3.94
CA GLU A 90 6.27 -9.83 4.83
C GLU A 90 6.62 -8.43 4.30
N LEU A 91 6.97 -8.33 3.01
CA LEU A 91 7.27 -7.06 2.36
C LEU A 91 6.11 -6.06 2.47
N MET A 92 4.90 -6.48 2.12
CA MET A 92 3.74 -5.60 2.09
C MET A 92 3.30 -5.17 3.50
N ALA A 93 3.44 -6.05 4.50
CA ALA A 93 3.18 -5.70 5.90
C ALA A 93 4.21 -4.69 6.45
N ALA A 94 5.49 -4.88 6.13
CA ALA A 94 6.54 -3.94 6.50
C ALA A 94 6.37 -2.60 5.78
N ALA A 95 6.02 -2.61 4.50
CA ALA A 95 5.72 -1.41 3.72
C ALA A 95 4.52 -0.65 4.27
N LYS A 96 3.45 -1.33 4.67
CA LYS A 96 2.30 -0.68 5.31
C LYS A 96 2.71 0.00 6.62
N THR A 97 3.45 -0.70 7.48
CA THR A 97 3.93 -0.13 8.76
C THR A 97 4.75 1.14 8.52
N ARG A 98 5.62 1.11 7.51
CA ARG A 98 6.42 2.26 7.09
C ARG A 98 5.56 3.41 6.54
N LEU A 99 4.55 3.10 5.73
CA LEU A 99 3.62 4.06 5.16
C LEU A 99 2.78 4.75 6.23
N ASP A 100 2.23 3.99 7.18
CA ASP A 100 1.43 4.52 8.30
C ASP A 100 2.28 5.45 9.17
N PHE A 101 3.54 5.07 9.44
CA PHE A 101 4.47 5.97 10.12
C PHE A 101 4.69 7.27 9.34
N LEU A 102 4.96 7.21 8.04
CA LEU A 102 5.24 8.40 7.23
C LEU A 102 4.03 9.33 7.07
N THR A 103 2.84 8.75 6.91
CA THR A 103 1.65 9.49 6.48
C THR A 103 0.69 9.79 7.62
N ILE A 104 0.87 9.16 8.79
CA ILE A 104 -0.04 9.28 9.93
C ILE A 104 0.78 9.59 11.19
N HIS A 105 1.50 8.61 11.73
CA HIS A 105 2.05 8.72 13.10
C HIS A 105 3.23 9.68 13.23
N GLY A 106 4.06 9.78 12.20
CA GLY A 106 5.17 10.73 12.10
C GLY A 106 4.82 12.01 11.35
N SER A 107 3.56 12.16 10.92
CA SER A 107 3.12 13.36 10.19
C SER A 107 2.95 14.54 11.14
N LEU A 108 3.42 15.71 10.74
CA LEU A 108 3.23 16.97 11.47
C LEU A 108 1.93 17.69 11.09
N ASN A 109 1.09 17.08 10.24
CA ASN A 109 -0.18 17.68 9.86
C ASN A 109 -1.20 17.59 11.00
N LEU A 110 -1.44 18.72 11.68
CA LEU A 110 -2.37 18.81 12.80
C LEU A 110 -3.83 18.59 12.37
N GLU A 111 -4.19 18.85 11.11
CA GLU A 111 -5.56 18.69 10.60
C GLU A 111 -5.99 17.22 10.50
N LEU A 112 -5.06 16.27 10.62
CA LEU A 112 -5.38 14.84 10.58
C LEU A 112 -6.32 14.38 11.69
N THR A 113 -6.35 15.14 12.79
CA THR A 113 -7.16 14.83 13.98
C THR A 113 -8.38 15.71 14.12
N ASP A 114 -8.64 16.64 13.19
CA ASP A 114 -9.82 17.51 13.26
C ASP A 114 -11.10 16.71 13.01
N PRO A 115 -12.02 16.61 13.99
CA PRO A 115 -13.26 15.85 13.83
C PRO A 115 -14.21 16.40 12.77
N LYS A 116 -14.02 17.65 12.31
CA LYS A 116 -14.83 18.26 11.25
C LYS A 116 -14.14 18.06 9.91
N TYR A 117 -14.90 17.79 8.86
CA TYR A 117 -14.41 17.80 7.47
C TYR A 117 -14.55 19.17 6.84
#